data_AF-A0AAW0LGN5-F1
#
_entry.id   AF-A0AAW0LGN5-F1
#
_cell.length_a   1.000
_cell.length_b   1.000
_cell.length_c   1.000
_cell.angle_alpha   90.00
_cell.angle_beta   90.00
_cell.angle_gamma   90.00
#
_symmetry.space_group_name_H-M   'P 1'
#
loop_
_entity.id
_entity.type
_entity.pdbx_description
1 polymer ?
#
loop_
_entity_poly.entity_id
_entity_poly.type
_entity_poly.pdbx_seq_one_letter_code
_entity_poly.pdbx_strand_id
1 'polypeptide(L)'
;MEAEETKHGIKESAQGPSGKVLQRPTQLKGEFDASPRGVVKGSTGLELSGKDSSSAMQAISSDLDKWDITGFVGADLLSETEKQLCGEIRILPAHYLNMLQIISVEILKGNVTNRSDAHGLFKVELNKVDRVYDMVVKKGIVQA
;
A
#
# COMPACT_ATOMS: atom_id res chain seq x y z
N MET A 1 26.04 53.45 -2.83
CA MET A 1 24.61 53.65 -2.52
C MET A 1 24.07 52.27 -2.19
N GLU A 2 24.31 51.86 -0.94
CA GLU A 2 23.27 51.59 0.11
C GLU A 2 22.72 50.16 -0.08
N ALA A 3 23.21 49.13 0.63
CA ALA A 3 22.98 48.78 2.04
C ALA A 3 21.49 48.80 2.41
N GLU A 4 20.84 47.64 2.48
CA GLU A 4 19.93 47.34 3.61
C GLU A 4 19.71 45.83 3.79
N GLU A 5 20.04 45.38 4.99
CA GLU A 5 19.76 44.08 5.58
C GLU A 5 18.68 44.35 6.65
N THR A 6 17.48 43.80 6.53
CA THR A 6 16.44 43.94 7.56
C THR A 6 16.11 42.61 8.22
N LYS A 7 16.61 42.53 9.45
CA LYS A 7 16.34 41.60 10.54
C LYS A 7 14.95 41.89 11.09
N HIS A 8 14.12 40.88 11.32
CA HIS A 8 13.05 40.96 12.34
C HIS A 8 12.86 39.58 12.97
N GLY A 9 13.44 39.44 14.17
CA GLY A 9 13.01 38.45 15.15
C GLY A 9 11.80 38.96 15.94
N ILE A 10 11.48 38.23 17.01
CA ILE A 10 10.33 38.35 17.93
C ILE A 10 9.13 37.57 17.36
N LYS A 11 8.63 36.51 18.00
CA LYS A 11 8.00 36.58 19.32
C LYS A 11 7.86 35.20 19.97
N GLU A 12 8.36 35.10 21.20
CA GLU A 12 8.03 34.10 22.19
C GLU A 12 6.56 34.28 22.63
N SER A 13 5.82 33.19 22.81
CA SER A 13 4.71 33.17 23.77
C SER A 13 4.46 31.76 24.28
N ALA A 14 4.40 31.65 25.60
CA ALA A 14 4.39 30.44 26.39
C ALA A 14 2.98 29.84 26.63
N GLN A 15 3.01 28.57 27.04
CA GLN A 15 2.22 27.91 28.10
C GLN A 15 0.72 27.63 27.92
N GLY A 16 0.38 26.35 28.09
CA GLY A 16 -0.92 25.87 28.55
C GLY A 16 -0.97 24.35 28.76
N PRO A 17 -0.78 23.83 29.99
CA PRO A 17 -1.02 22.42 30.31
C PRO A 17 -2.46 22.22 30.77
N SER A 18 -3.25 21.44 30.03
CA SER A 18 -4.64 21.12 30.39
C SER A 18 -4.82 19.64 30.74
N GLY A 19 -5.06 19.39 32.03
CA GLY A 19 -6.21 18.61 32.50
C GLY A 19 -6.35 17.14 32.13
N LYS A 20 -5.83 16.28 33.02
CA LYS A 20 -6.29 14.92 33.35
C LYS A 20 -7.83 14.72 33.32
N VAL A 21 -8.31 13.61 32.75
CA VAL A 21 -9.45 12.87 33.33
C VAL A 21 -9.30 11.35 33.14
N LEU A 22 -9.17 10.71 34.29
CA LEU A 22 -9.29 9.29 34.57
C LEU A 22 -10.75 8.87 34.33
N GLN A 23 -10.99 7.77 33.60
CA GLN A 23 -12.10 6.87 33.92
C GLN A 23 -11.71 5.39 33.69
N ARG A 24 -11.77 4.66 34.80
CA ARG A 24 -11.75 3.21 34.94
C ARG A 24 -13.16 2.83 35.43
N PRO A 25 -13.77 1.77 34.88
CA PRO A 25 -14.53 0.84 35.74
C PRO A 25 -14.21 -0.61 35.32
N THR A 26 -13.57 -1.45 36.14
CA THR A 26 -14.10 -2.22 37.29
C THR A 26 -15.34 -3.05 36.95
N GLN A 27 -15.06 -4.33 36.63
CA GLN A 27 -15.75 -5.55 37.08
C GLN A 27 -17.26 -5.47 37.33
N LEU A 28 -18.05 -6.10 36.44
CA LEU A 28 -19.30 -6.73 36.84
C LEU A 28 -19.38 -8.17 36.31
N LYS A 29 -19.76 -9.00 37.27
CA LYS A 29 -19.99 -10.44 37.30
C LYS A 29 -21.34 -10.79 36.67
N GLY A 30 -21.45 -11.99 36.09
CA GLY A 30 -22.70 -12.64 35.67
C GLY A 30 -22.34 -13.77 34.70
N GLU A 31 -21.97 -14.96 35.17
CA GLU A 31 -22.80 -16.05 35.71
C GLU A 31 -23.73 -16.69 34.66
N PHE A 32 -23.58 -18.01 34.64
CA PHE A 32 -24.18 -19.08 33.83
C PHE A 32 -25.71 -19.05 33.81
N ASP A 33 -26.34 -19.27 32.66
CA ASP A 33 -27.47 -20.21 32.59
C ASP A 33 -27.69 -20.80 31.19
N ALA A 34 -28.17 -22.03 31.21
CA ALA A 34 -28.36 -22.96 30.11
C ALA A 34 -29.42 -22.54 29.08
N SER A 35 -29.24 -23.01 27.85
CA SER A 35 -30.35 -23.18 26.91
C SER A 35 -30.23 -24.51 26.15
N PRO A 36 -30.94 -25.57 26.55
CA PRO A 36 -31.16 -26.74 25.73
C PRO A 36 -32.41 -26.54 24.87
N ARG A 37 -32.38 -27.00 23.61
CA ARG A 37 -33.49 -27.63 22.86
C ARG A 37 -33.28 -27.45 21.35
N GLY A 38 -33.26 -28.57 20.62
CA GLY A 38 -33.33 -28.53 19.17
C GLY A 38 -32.91 -29.84 18.51
N VAL A 39 -33.57 -30.94 18.87
CA VAL A 39 -33.55 -32.16 18.06
C VAL A 39 -34.21 -31.88 16.71
N VAL A 40 -33.50 -32.10 15.61
CA VAL A 40 -34.16 -32.54 14.37
C VAL A 40 -33.27 -33.55 13.66
N LYS A 41 -33.91 -34.66 13.33
CA LYS A 41 -33.37 -35.89 12.75
C LYS A 41 -33.90 -35.98 11.33
N GLY A 42 -33.03 -36.35 10.38
CA GLY A 42 -33.38 -36.73 9.01
C GLY A 42 -32.59 -35.91 7.99
N SER A 43 -32.15 -36.42 6.85
CA SER A 43 -32.15 -37.77 6.29
C SER A 43 -31.18 -37.74 5.10
N THR A 44 -30.45 -38.83 4.89
CA THR A 44 -29.94 -39.30 3.57
C THR A 44 -29.26 -38.26 2.67
N GLY A 45 -27.96 -38.04 2.89
CA GLY A 45 -27.07 -37.46 1.88
C GLY A 45 -26.78 -38.50 0.79
N LEU A 46 -27.15 -38.15 -0.43
CA LEU A 46 -27.03 -38.97 -1.63
C LEU A 46 -25.55 -39.25 -1.97
N GLU A 47 -25.30 -40.49 -2.35
CA GLU A 47 -24.17 -40.94 -3.15
C GLU A 47 -23.98 -40.04 -4.38
N LEU A 48 -22.76 -39.56 -4.60
CA LEU A 48 -22.26 -39.25 -5.93
C LEU A 48 -20.76 -39.57 -6.00
N SER A 49 -20.52 -40.77 -6.53
CA SER A 49 -19.30 -41.16 -7.22
C SER A 49 -18.81 -40.05 -8.15
N GLY A 50 -17.57 -39.59 -7.92
CA GLY A 50 -16.87 -38.61 -8.73
C GLY A 50 -15.39 -38.92 -8.71
N LYS A 51 -15.01 -39.97 -9.43
CA LYS A 51 -13.62 -40.34 -9.69
C LYS A 51 -13.15 -39.55 -10.91
N ASP A 52 -12.44 -38.44 -10.66
CA ASP A 52 -11.42 -37.95 -11.59
C ASP A 52 -10.33 -37.17 -10.84
N SER A 53 -9.10 -37.56 -11.11
CA SER A 53 -7.85 -36.78 -11.16
C SER A 53 -7.60 -35.64 -10.17
N SER A 54 -6.59 -35.90 -9.32
CA SER A 54 -5.57 -34.97 -8.83
C SER A 54 -5.44 -33.62 -9.56
N SER A 55 -5.88 -32.53 -8.92
CA SER A 55 -5.12 -31.27 -8.76
C SER A 55 -6.01 -30.22 -8.05
N ALA A 56 -6.29 -30.42 -6.76
CA ALA A 56 -7.04 -29.46 -5.93
C ALA A 56 -6.20 -28.96 -4.75
N MET A 57 -4.89 -28.78 -4.96
CA MET A 57 -3.99 -28.32 -3.90
C MET A 57 -2.91 -27.34 -4.40
N GLN A 58 -3.19 -26.46 -5.38
CA GLN A 58 -2.26 -25.37 -5.71
C GLN A 58 -2.94 -24.04 -6.11
N ALA A 59 -4.23 -23.84 -5.81
CA ALA A 59 -4.96 -22.64 -6.21
C ALA A 59 -5.46 -21.77 -5.03
N ILE A 60 -4.91 -21.94 -3.82
CA ILE A 60 -5.32 -21.15 -2.63
C ILE A 60 -4.25 -20.21 -2.08
N SER A 61 -3.01 -20.28 -2.56
CA SER A 61 -1.91 -19.44 -2.01
C SER A 61 -1.62 -18.16 -2.81
N SER A 62 -2.00 -18.09 -4.08
CA SER A 62 -1.70 -16.94 -4.96
C SER A 62 -2.68 -15.79 -4.81
N ASP A 63 -3.92 -16.05 -4.38
CA ASP A 63 -4.98 -15.02 -4.32
C ASP A 63 -4.87 -14.14 -3.06
N LEU A 64 -4.29 -14.68 -1.97
CA LEU A 64 -4.16 -14.01 -0.68
C LEU A 64 -2.94 -13.06 -0.59
N ASP A 65 -2.01 -13.15 -1.55
CA ASP A 65 -0.84 -12.26 -1.64
C ASP A 65 -1.09 -11.07 -2.59
N LYS A 66 -2.35 -10.79 -2.96
CA LYS A 66 -2.67 -9.53 -3.63
C LYS A 66 -2.56 -8.40 -2.60
N TRP A 67 -1.51 -7.58 -2.70
CA TRP A 67 -1.45 -6.36 -1.91
C TRP A 67 -2.49 -5.38 -2.45
N ASP A 68 -3.61 -5.26 -1.75
CA ASP A 68 -4.69 -4.36 -2.14
C ASP A 68 -4.25 -2.91 -1.91
N ILE A 69 -4.20 -2.15 -3.00
CA ILE A 69 -3.86 -0.73 -2.95
C ILE A 69 -5.09 0.19 -2.95
N THR A 70 -6.31 -0.37 -2.97
CA THR A 70 -7.53 0.45 -2.94
C THR A 70 -7.63 1.21 -1.62
N GLY A 71 -7.97 2.50 -1.72
CA GLY A 71 -8.03 3.41 -0.57
C GLY A 71 -6.73 4.14 -0.23
N PHE A 72 -5.59 3.81 -0.84
CA PHE A 72 -4.39 4.64 -0.69
C PHE A 72 -4.44 5.90 -1.55
N VAL A 73 -3.84 6.97 -1.03
CA VAL A 73 -3.70 8.25 -1.73
C VAL A 73 -2.92 8.03 -3.03
N GLY A 74 -3.47 8.53 -4.14
CA GLY A 74 -2.87 8.40 -5.47
C GLY A 74 -3.29 7.16 -6.24
N ALA A 75 -4.00 6.19 -5.63
CA ALA A 75 -4.46 4.99 -6.34
C ALA A 75 -5.37 5.32 -7.52
N ASP A 76 -6.20 6.37 -7.41
CA ASP A 76 -7.11 6.79 -8.49
C ASP A 76 -6.39 7.32 -9.74
N LEU A 77 -5.18 7.85 -9.57
CA LEU A 77 -4.37 8.42 -10.66
C LEU A 77 -3.60 7.35 -11.45
N LEU A 78 -3.58 6.12 -10.95
CA LEU A 78 -2.89 5.00 -11.58
C LEU A 78 -3.80 4.28 -12.57
N SER A 79 -3.27 3.95 -13.75
CA SER A 79 -3.90 2.99 -14.65
C SER A 79 -3.92 1.59 -14.04
N GLU A 80 -4.78 0.72 -14.56
CA GLU A 80 -4.93 -0.65 -14.05
C GLU A 80 -3.60 -1.44 -14.04
N THR A 81 -2.75 -1.23 -15.04
CA THR A 81 -1.42 -1.85 -15.11
C THR A 81 -0.47 -1.31 -14.05
N GLU A 82 -0.54 -0.03 -13.71
CA GLU A 82 0.25 0.58 -12.63
C GLU A 82 -0.25 0.15 -11.25
N LYS A 83 -1.57 0.00 -11.10
CA LYS A 83 -2.19 -0.55 -9.89
C LYS A 83 -1.72 -1.97 -9.62
N GLN A 84 -1.71 -2.82 -10.65
CA GLN A 84 -1.18 -4.16 -10.57
C GLN A 84 0.30 -4.16 -10.18
N LEU A 85 1.12 -3.32 -10.83
CA LEU A 85 2.55 -3.22 -10.52
C LEU A 85 2.78 -2.82 -9.05
N CYS A 86 1.99 -1.88 -8.53
CA CYS A 86 2.10 -1.46 -7.14
C CYS A 86 1.83 -2.61 -6.16
N GLY A 87 0.88 -3.49 -6.49
CA GLY A 87 0.62 -4.72 -5.74
C GLY A 87 1.77 -5.72 -5.81
N GLU A 88 2.34 -5.92 -7.01
CA GLU A 88 3.46 -6.84 -7.25
C GLU A 88 4.74 -6.44 -6.50
N ILE A 89 5.13 -5.16 -6.59
CA ILE A 89 6.37 -4.66 -5.96
C ILE A 89 6.15 -4.10 -4.54
N ARG A 90 4.92 -4.22 -4.02
CA ARG A 90 4.48 -3.74 -2.69
C ARG A 90 4.93 -2.30 -2.41
N ILE A 91 4.55 -1.38 -3.28
CA ILE A 91 4.82 0.06 -3.15
C ILE A 91 3.51 0.82 -2.96
N LEU A 92 3.55 1.88 -2.14
CA LEU A 92 2.41 2.78 -1.98
C LEU A 92 2.18 3.58 -3.28
N PRO A 93 0.93 3.73 -3.76
CA PRO A 93 0.62 4.49 -4.97
C PRO A 93 1.21 5.91 -5.00
N ALA A 94 1.12 6.65 -3.88
CA ALA A 94 1.74 7.96 -3.76
C ALA A 94 3.26 7.94 -3.96
N HIS A 95 3.94 6.91 -3.44
CA HIS A 95 5.38 6.78 -3.58
C HIS A 95 5.77 6.38 -5.01
N TYR A 96 5.01 5.47 -5.61
CA TYR A 96 5.17 5.09 -7.00
C TYR A 96 5.04 6.30 -7.94
N LEU A 97 4.03 7.14 -7.75
CA LEU A 97 3.84 8.36 -8.56
C LEU A 97 5.02 9.32 -8.44
N ASN A 98 5.55 9.51 -7.24
CA ASN A 98 6.73 10.35 -7.03
C ASN A 98 7.96 9.79 -7.78
N MET A 99 8.18 8.47 -7.69
CA MET A 99 9.26 7.82 -8.43
C MET A 99 9.07 7.96 -9.94
N LEU A 100 7.86 7.72 -10.43
CA LEU A 100 7.50 7.83 -11.84
C LEU A 100 7.80 9.24 -12.38
N GLN A 101 7.40 10.27 -11.65
CA GLN A 101 7.62 11.67 -12.00
C GLN A 101 9.11 12.01 -12.04
N ILE A 102 9.86 11.64 -10.99
CA ILE A 102 11.30 11.93 -10.90
C ILE A 102 12.05 11.24 -12.04
N ILE A 103 11.81 9.95 -12.28
CA ILE A 103 12.46 9.20 -13.37
C ILE A 103 12.13 9.83 -14.72
N SER A 104 10.86 10.19 -14.96
CA SER A 104 10.45 10.82 -16.22
C SER A 104 11.17 12.15 -16.46
N VAL A 105 11.26 13.01 -15.43
CA VAL A 105 11.97 14.29 -15.52
C VAL A 105 13.47 14.09 -15.75
N GLU A 106 14.10 13.15 -15.07
CA GLU A 106 15.54 12.91 -15.20
C GLU A 106 15.90 12.27 -16.54
N ILE A 107 15.02 11.45 -17.12
CA ILE A 107 15.18 10.96 -18.50
C ILE A 107 15.08 12.11 -19.50
N LEU A 108 14.10 13.00 -19.36
CA LEU A 108 13.95 14.17 -20.24
C LEU A 108 15.14 15.13 -20.16
N LYS A 109 15.82 15.20 -19.01
CA LYS A 109 17.07 15.97 -18.84
C LYS A 109 18.30 15.26 -19.43
N GLY A 110 18.21 13.98 -19.77
CA GLY A 110 19.34 13.15 -20.19
C GLY A 110 20.22 12.67 -19.04
N ASN A 111 19.77 12.78 -17.79
CA ASN A 111 20.52 12.32 -16.61
C ASN A 111 20.34 10.82 -16.35
N VAL A 112 19.21 10.25 -16.77
CA VAL A 112 18.92 8.82 -16.68
C VAL A 112 18.73 8.28 -18.09
N THR A 113 19.58 7.33 -18.47
CA THR A 113 19.49 6.63 -19.75
C THR A 113 19.33 5.12 -19.57
N ASN A 114 19.74 4.60 -18.42
CA ASN A 114 19.67 3.20 -18.06
C ASN A 114 19.05 3.00 -16.68
N ARG A 115 18.62 1.77 -16.40
CA ARG A 115 18.12 1.33 -15.09
C ARG A 115 19.09 1.67 -13.95
N SER A 116 20.38 1.43 -14.16
CA SER A 116 21.44 1.71 -13.18
C SER A 116 21.54 3.19 -12.80
N ASP A 117 21.26 4.10 -13.75
CA ASP A 117 21.30 5.54 -13.47
C ASP A 117 20.15 5.93 -12.53
N ALA A 118 18.98 5.31 -12.70
CA ALA A 118 17.81 5.55 -11.85
C ALA A 118 18.02 5.08 -10.40
N HIS A 119 18.91 4.10 -10.16
CA HIS A 119 19.19 3.58 -8.81
C HIS A 119 19.77 4.65 -7.88
N GLY A 120 20.56 5.59 -8.42
CA GLY A 120 21.15 6.69 -7.64
C GLY A 120 20.14 7.76 -7.20
N LEU A 121 18.94 7.77 -7.80
CA LEU A 121 17.92 8.79 -7.54
C LEU A 121 17.09 8.50 -6.28
N PHE A 122 17.04 7.25 -5.84
CA PHE A 122 16.15 6.81 -4.77
C PHE A 122 16.89 5.94 -3.76
N LYS A 123 16.60 6.15 -2.48
CA LYS A 123 17.05 5.26 -1.39
C LYS A 123 16.07 4.09 -1.18
N VAL A 124 15.67 3.43 -2.25
CA VAL A 124 14.74 2.29 -2.23
C VAL A 124 15.39 1.07 -2.88
N GLU A 125 14.73 -0.09 -2.81
CA GLU A 125 15.25 -1.32 -3.38
C GLU A 125 15.37 -1.23 -4.90
N LEU A 126 16.52 -1.65 -5.44
CA LEU A 126 16.85 -1.56 -6.86
C LEU A 126 15.78 -2.20 -7.76
N ASN A 127 15.26 -3.36 -7.35
CA ASN A 127 14.19 -4.06 -8.05
C ASN A 127 12.92 -3.21 -8.22
N LYS A 128 12.58 -2.34 -7.25
CA LYS A 128 11.41 -1.47 -7.37
C LYS A 128 11.68 -0.36 -8.38
N VAL A 129 12.87 0.26 -8.31
CA VAL A 129 13.28 1.30 -9.27
C VAL A 129 13.27 0.77 -10.70
N ASP A 130 13.81 -0.43 -10.93
CA ASP A 130 13.82 -1.09 -12.25
C ASP A 130 12.41 -1.26 -12.81
N ARG A 131 11.49 -1.72 -11.96
CA ARG A 131 10.09 -1.94 -12.32
C ARG A 131 9.37 -0.63 -12.66
N VAL A 132 9.64 0.45 -11.92
CA VAL A 132 9.10 1.78 -12.23
C VAL A 132 9.69 2.30 -13.54
N TYR A 133 11.01 2.19 -13.72
CA TYR A 133 11.70 2.59 -14.94
C TYR A 133 11.12 1.89 -16.18
N ASP A 134 10.94 0.57 -16.10
CA ASP A 134 10.33 -0.22 -17.17
C ASP A 134 8.93 0.27 -17.53
N MET A 135 8.14 0.69 -16.54
CA MET A 135 6.81 1.24 -16.80
C MET A 135 6.89 2.61 -17.51
N VAL A 136 7.83 3.49 -17.12
CA VAL A 136 8.05 4.79 -17.78
C VAL A 136 8.43 4.60 -19.25
N VAL A 137 9.37 3.69 -19.52
CA VAL A 137 9.83 3.36 -20.88
C VAL A 137 8.69 2.72 -21.68
N LYS A 138 7.99 1.74 -21.10
CA LYS A 138 6.87 1.04 -21.75
C LYS A 138 5.71 1.97 -22.09
N LYS A 139 5.44 2.97 -21.25
CA LYS A 139 4.40 3.99 -21.49
C LYS A 139 4.78 4.98 -22.61
N GLY A 140 5.99 4.91 -23.16
CA GLY A 140 6.40 5.74 -24.29
C GLY A 140 6.65 7.21 -23.94
N ILE A 141 6.91 7.51 -22.66
CA ILE A 141 7.38 8.84 -22.23
C ILE A 141 8.83 9.07 -22.70
N VAL A 142 9.51 8.00 -23.10
CA VAL A 142 10.87 7.98 -23.62
C VAL A 142 10.79 7.64 -25.11
N GLN A 143 11.03 8.64 -25.98
CA GLN A 143 11.24 8.38 -27.41
C GLN A 143 12.70 7.94 -27.57
N ALA A 144 12.89 6.70 -28.02
CA ALA A 144 14.21 6.10 -28.29
C ALA A 144 14.92 6.82 -29.44
#